data_AF-A0A538LDF0-F1
#
_entry.id   AF-A0A538LDF0-F1
#
_cell.length_a   1.000
_cell.length_b   1.000
_cell.length_c   1.000
_cell.angle_alpha   90.00
_cell.angle_beta   90.00
_cell.angle_gamma   90.00
#
_symmetry.space_group_name_H-M   'P 1'
#
loop_
_entity.id
_entity.type
_entity.pdbx_description
1 polymer ?
#
loop_
_entity_poly.entity_id
_entity_poly.type
_entity_poly.pdbx_seq_one_letter_code
_entity_poly.pdbx_strand_id
1 'polypeptide(L)'
;MARADLVQRVAVGVVAVAAIVWLAVSVVDMHALAAAQRTASRRSLTPALLRKGVADTRRAQDLRPGDDGPLTERVYLYFAAGRRSKALAAAEKLARSEPRNRLGWIVIAAITRVTDPKRAADAEAHLRKLIIQPSRRR
;
A
#
# COMPACT_ATOMS: atom_id res chain seq x y z
N MET A 1 29.23 37.74 -15.82
CA MET A 1 27.82 37.67 -15.38
C MET A 1 26.94 36.81 -16.31
N ALA A 2 27.05 36.88 -17.64
CA ALA A 2 26.18 36.13 -18.57
C ALA A 2 26.21 34.59 -18.46
N ARG A 3 27.36 33.96 -18.14
CA ARG A 3 27.44 32.49 -17.95
C ARG A 3 26.69 32.01 -16.71
N ALA A 4 26.65 32.80 -15.64
CA ALA A 4 25.96 32.43 -14.40
C ALA A 4 24.44 32.43 -14.57
N ASP A 5 23.90 33.42 -15.30
CA ASP A 5 22.48 33.49 -15.67
C ASP A 5 22.07 32.32 -16.57
N LEU A 6 22.88 31.96 -17.56
CA LEU A 6 22.62 30.82 -18.43
C LEU A 6 22.61 29.48 -17.65
N VAL A 7 23.58 29.28 -16.76
CA VAL A 7 23.64 28.07 -15.91
C VAL A 7 22.43 28.00 -14.96
N GLN A 8 22.02 29.13 -14.38
CA GLN A 8 20.86 29.19 -13.49
C GLN A 8 19.55 28.87 -14.23
N ARG A 9 19.36 29.39 -15.45
CA ARG A 9 18.18 29.09 -16.28
C ARG A 9 18.12 27.62 -16.69
N VAL A 10 19.26 27.03 -17.06
CA VAL A 10 19.35 25.61 -17.39
C VAL A 10 19.04 24.76 -16.14
N ALA A 11 19.62 25.11 -14.98
CA ALA A 11 19.35 24.42 -13.73
C ALA A 11 17.86 24.47 -13.35
N VAL A 12 17.23 25.65 -13.44
CA VAL A 12 15.78 25.80 -13.21
C VAL A 12 14.97 24.99 -14.21
N GLY A 13 15.36 24.98 -15.49
CA GLY A 13 14.71 24.17 -16.52
C GLY A 13 14.77 22.67 -16.21
N VAL A 14 15.93 22.16 -15.80
CA VAL A 14 16.11 20.75 -15.43
C VAL A 14 15.27 20.40 -14.19
N VAL A 15 15.26 21.25 -13.17
CA VAL A 15 14.43 21.05 -11.97
C VAL A 15 12.94 21.07 -12.32
N ALA A 16 12.51 21.97 -13.19
CA ALA A 16 11.12 22.04 -13.63
C ALA A 16 10.70 20.78 -14.38
N VAL A 17 11.53 20.28 -15.31
CA VAL A 17 11.26 19.03 -16.03
C VAL A 17 11.23 17.83 -15.07
N ALA A 18 12.17 17.74 -14.13
CA ALA A 18 12.16 16.69 -13.12
C ALA A 18 10.90 16.73 -12.24
N ALA A 19 10.45 17.92 -11.85
CA ALA A 19 9.22 18.11 -11.09
C ALA A 19 7.98 17.68 -11.89
N ILE A 20 7.91 18.01 -13.19
CA ILE A 20 6.81 17.60 -14.08
C ILE A 20 6.77 16.07 -14.22
N VAL A 21 7.92 15.42 -14.44
CA VAL A 21 8.01 13.96 -14.53
C VAL A 21 7.58 13.31 -13.21
N TRP A 22 8.05 13.83 -12.09
CA TRP A 22 7.66 13.36 -10.75
C TRP A 22 6.15 13.48 -10.51
N LEU A 23 5.55 14.61 -10.89
CA LEU A 23 4.11 14.83 -10.79
C LEU A 23 3.33 13.86 -11.68
N ALA A 24 3.78 13.64 -12.91
CA ALA A 24 3.13 12.70 -13.83
C ALA A 24 3.14 11.26 -13.27
N VAL A 25 4.28 10.81 -12.74
CA VAL A 25 4.39 9.50 -12.07
C VAL A 25 3.46 9.43 -10.85
N SER A 26 3.42 10.48 -10.03
CA SER A 26 2.58 10.54 -8.83
C SER A 26 1.08 10.50 -9.16
N VAL A 27 0.66 11.17 -10.24
CA VAL A 27 -0.73 11.16 -10.71
C VAL A 27 -1.11 9.77 -11.21
N VAL A 28 -0.25 9.12 -12.01
CA VAL A 28 -0.49 7.75 -12.50
C VAL A 28 -0.58 6.76 -11.33
N ASP A 29 0.28 6.90 -10.33
CA ASP A 29 0.27 6.11 -9.09
C ASP A 29 -1.05 6.28 -8.32
N MET A 30 -1.49 7.54 -8.11
CA MET A 30 -2.79 7.82 -7.49
C MET A 30 -3.96 7.21 -8.26
N HIS A 31 -3.96 7.28 -9.60
CA HIS A 31 -5.01 6.68 -10.42
C HIS A 31 -5.02 5.15 -10.33
N ALA A 32 -3.85 4.52 -10.30
CA ALA A 32 -3.72 3.08 -10.14
C ALA A 32 -4.24 2.64 -8.76
N LEU A 33 -3.88 3.36 -7.70
CA LEU A 33 -4.34 3.10 -6.34
C LEU A 33 -5.86 3.30 -6.21
N ALA A 34 -6.39 4.40 -6.76
CA ALA A 34 -7.82 4.68 -6.77
C ALA A 34 -8.63 3.67 -7.62
N ALA A 35 -8.04 3.10 -8.66
CA ALA A 35 -8.66 2.03 -9.45
C ALA A 35 -8.66 0.68 -8.68
N ALA A 36 -7.58 0.38 -7.96
CA ALA A 36 -7.50 -0.79 -7.08
C ALA A 36 -8.54 -0.71 -5.96
N GLN A 37 -8.67 0.44 -5.29
CA GLN A 37 -9.68 0.69 -4.27
C GLN A 37 -11.10 0.51 -4.79
N ARG A 38 -11.43 1.12 -5.94
CA ARG A 38 -12.74 0.95 -6.59
C ARG A 38 -13.04 -0.50 -6.94
N THR A 39 -12.02 -1.29 -7.24
CA THR A 39 -12.17 -2.72 -7.53
C THR A 39 -12.37 -3.53 -6.24
N ALA A 40 -11.65 -3.19 -5.17
CA ALA A 40 -11.79 -3.80 -3.85
C ALA A 40 -13.18 -3.52 -3.21
N SER A 41 -13.78 -2.37 -3.51
CA SER A 41 -15.13 -2.01 -3.02
C SER A 41 -16.29 -2.64 -3.81
N ARG A 42 -16.03 -3.36 -4.91
CA ARG A 42 -17.09 -4.02 -5.68
C ARG A 42 -17.58 -5.27 -4.97
N ARG A 43 -18.91 -5.37 -4.85
CA ARG A 43 -19.65 -6.48 -4.20
C ARG A 43 -19.36 -7.86 -4.81
N SER A 44 -18.82 -7.93 -6.02
CA SER A 44 -18.36 -9.17 -6.65
C SER A 44 -17.04 -8.93 -7.39
N LEU A 45 -15.94 -9.38 -6.80
CA LEU A 45 -14.62 -9.38 -7.43
C LEU A 45 -14.53 -10.54 -8.42
N THR A 46 -14.64 -10.24 -9.71
CA THR A 46 -14.40 -11.26 -10.74
C THR A 46 -12.91 -11.67 -10.73
N PRO A 47 -12.57 -12.91 -11.11
CA PRO A 47 -11.17 -13.34 -11.19
C PRO A 47 -10.30 -12.45 -12.09
N ALA A 48 -10.87 -11.90 -13.16
CA ALA A 48 -10.18 -10.98 -14.05
C ALA A 48 -9.86 -9.64 -13.36
N LEU A 49 -10.83 -9.08 -12.63
CA LEU A 49 -10.64 -7.83 -11.88
C LEU A 49 -9.62 -8.00 -10.74
N LEU A 50 -9.65 -9.14 -10.03
CA LEU A 50 -8.65 -9.45 -9.02
C LEU A 50 -7.23 -9.53 -9.62
N ARG A 51 -7.06 -10.23 -10.75
CA ARG A 51 -5.75 -10.33 -11.43
C ARG A 51 -5.25 -8.95 -11.84
N LYS A 52 -6.12 -8.12 -12.42
CA LYS A 52 -5.78 -6.76 -12.83
C LYS A 52 -5.38 -5.90 -11.63
N GLY A 53 -6.20 -5.84 -10.57
CA GLY A 53 -5.88 -5.05 -9.37
C GLY A 53 -4.57 -5.49 -8.72
N VAL A 54 -4.30 -6.79 -8.64
CA VAL A 54 -3.02 -7.31 -8.15
C VAL A 54 -1.85 -6.89 -9.05
N ALA A 55 -2.02 -6.88 -10.37
CA ALA A 55 -0.99 -6.40 -11.29
C ALA A 55 -0.73 -4.89 -11.12
N ASP A 56 -1.80 -4.10 -10.99
CA ASP A 56 -1.72 -2.65 -10.81
C ASP A 56 -0.98 -2.30 -9.50
N THR A 57 -1.27 -3.00 -8.40
CA THR A 57 -0.53 -2.82 -7.13
C THR A 57 0.94 -3.22 -7.20
N ARG A 58 1.32 -4.19 -8.05
CA ARG A 58 2.74 -4.53 -8.24
C ARG A 58 3.45 -3.42 -8.98
N ARG A 59 2.86 -2.94 -10.07
CA ARG A 59 3.39 -1.82 -10.86
C ARG A 59 3.56 -0.56 -10.02
N ALA A 60 2.58 -0.23 -9.17
CA ALA A 60 2.68 0.91 -8.24
C ALA A 60 3.86 0.75 -7.27
N GLN A 61 4.05 -0.44 -6.71
CA GLN A 61 5.19 -0.70 -5.81
C GLN A 61 6.55 -0.62 -6.52
N ASP A 62 6.62 -1.03 -7.79
CA ASP A 62 7.85 -0.94 -8.59
C ASP A 62 8.19 0.53 -8.92
N LEU A 63 7.17 1.38 -9.08
CA LEU A 63 7.35 2.82 -9.30
C LEU A 63 7.77 3.57 -8.04
N ARG A 64 7.32 3.12 -6.86
CA ARG A 64 7.65 3.73 -5.56
C ARG A 64 8.11 2.68 -4.56
N PRO A 65 9.37 2.21 -4.66
CA PRO A 65 9.92 1.27 -3.70
C PRO A 65 9.89 1.87 -2.29
N GLY A 66 9.33 1.13 -1.32
CA GLY A 66 9.18 1.58 0.06
C GLY A 66 7.82 2.22 0.38
N ASP A 67 6.94 2.41 -0.61
CA ASP A 67 5.52 2.68 -0.34
C ASP A 67 4.79 1.35 -0.07
N ASP A 68 4.20 1.25 1.12
CA ASP A 68 3.42 0.09 1.58
C ASP A 68 1.92 0.21 1.25
N GLY A 69 1.47 1.34 0.68
CA GLY A 69 0.11 1.53 0.16
C GLY A 69 -0.30 0.43 -0.84
N PRO A 70 0.52 0.10 -1.85
CA PRO A 70 0.21 -1.01 -2.76
C PRO A 70 0.16 -2.38 -2.06
N LEU A 71 0.92 -2.59 -0.99
CA LEU A 71 0.84 -3.82 -0.19
C LEU A 71 -0.46 -3.88 0.62
N THR A 72 -0.89 -2.76 1.19
CA THR A 72 -2.18 -2.60 1.87
C THR A 72 -3.34 -2.95 0.94
N GLU A 73 -3.34 -2.43 -0.29
CA GLU A 73 -4.40 -2.73 -1.27
C GLU A 73 -4.43 -4.21 -1.68
N ARG A 74 -3.27 -4.88 -1.79
CA ARG A 74 -3.24 -6.34 -2.05
C ARG A 74 -3.86 -7.14 -0.92
N VAL A 75 -3.65 -6.73 0.32
CA VAL A 75 -4.29 -7.37 1.48
C VAL A 75 -5.81 -7.28 1.34
N TYR A 76 -6.34 -6.10 1.05
CA TYR A 76 -7.77 -5.91 0.80
C TYR A 76 -8.28 -6.75 -0.37
N LEU A 77 -7.61 -6.71 -1.52
CA LEU A 77 -8.02 -7.45 -2.72
C LEU A 77 -8.08 -8.96 -2.48
N TYR A 78 -7.05 -9.54 -1.86
CA TYR A 78 -7.04 -10.97 -1.56
C TYR A 78 -8.07 -11.35 -0.50
N PHE A 79 -8.25 -10.51 0.52
CA PHE A 79 -9.22 -10.74 1.59
C PHE A 79 -10.66 -10.70 1.04
N ALA A 80 -11.00 -9.65 0.28
CA ALA A 80 -12.31 -9.49 -0.35
C ALA A 80 -12.62 -10.59 -1.37
N ALA A 81 -11.60 -11.09 -2.08
CA ALA A 81 -11.76 -12.22 -3.00
C ALA A 81 -11.75 -13.61 -2.32
N GLY A 82 -11.74 -13.68 -0.99
CA GLY A 82 -11.74 -14.94 -0.23
C GLY A 82 -10.45 -15.76 -0.38
N ARG A 83 -9.37 -15.19 -0.93
CA ARG A 83 -8.07 -15.86 -1.12
C ARG A 83 -7.26 -15.85 0.17
N ARG A 84 -7.78 -16.51 1.22
CA ARG A 84 -7.27 -16.45 2.60
C ARG A 84 -5.75 -16.67 2.71
N SER A 85 -5.17 -17.68 2.06
CA SER A 85 -3.72 -17.92 2.15
C SER A 85 -2.88 -16.78 1.58
N LYS A 86 -3.32 -16.16 0.47
CA LYS A 86 -2.64 -15.00 -0.14
C LYS A 86 -2.85 -13.74 0.69
N ALA A 87 -4.06 -13.56 1.22
CA ALA A 87 -4.38 -12.45 2.11
C ALA A 87 -3.52 -12.51 3.39
N LEU A 88 -3.38 -13.69 3.99
CA LEU A 88 -2.55 -13.89 5.16
C LEU A 88 -1.07 -13.58 4.88
N ALA A 89 -0.51 -14.14 3.80
CA ALA A 89 0.89 -13.87 3.43
C ALA A 89 1.15 -12.37 3.17
N ALA A 90 0.22 -11.69 2.50
CA ALA A 90 0.31 -10.25 2.27
C ALA A 90 0.17 -9.46 3.59
N ALA A 91 -0.75 -9.86 4.47
CA ALA A 91 -0.98 -9.21 5.75
C ALA A 91 0.20 -9.37 6.71
N GLU A 92 0.85 -10.53 6.70
CA GLU A 92 2.09 -10.77 7.44
C GLU A 92 3.24 -9.92 6.91
N LYS A 93 3.36 -9.78 5.59
CA LYS A 93 4.36 -8.88 5.00
C LYS A 93 4.10 -7.44 5.43
N LEU A 94 2.84 -7.00 5.39
CA LEU A 94 2.44 -5.65 5.78
C LEU A 94 2.69 -5.41 7.27
N ALA A 95 2.38 -6.37 8.13
CA ALA A 95 2.65 -6.27 9.56
C ALA A 95 4.16 -6.19 9.89
N ARG A 96 5.03 -6.75 9.03
CA ARG A 96 6.48 -6.64 9.15
C ARG A 96 7.03 -5.32 8.62
N SER A 97 6.56 -4.83 7.47
CA SER A 97 7.02 -3.56 6.88
C SER A 97 6.42 -2.34 7.57
N GLU A 98 5.12 -2.38 7.87
CA GLU A 98 4.39 -1.36 8.61
C GLU A 98 3.72 -1.94 9.88
N PRO A 99 4.45 -2.15 10.97
CA PRO A 99 3.88 -2.68 12.21
C PRO A 99 2.75 -1.83 12.80
N ARG A 100 2.64 -0.56 12.41
CA ARG A 100 1.59 0.37 12.85
C ARG A 100 0.33 0.31 11.97
N ASN A 101 0.41 -0.30 10.80
CA ASN A 101 -0.73 -0.46 9.92
C ASN A 101 -1.66 -1.54 10.50
N ARG A 102 -2.83 -1.09 10.97
CA ARG A 102 -3.80 -1.96 11.64
C ARG A 102 -4.35 -3.05 10.72
N LEU A 103 -4.38 -2.83 9.40
CA LEU A 103 -4.99 -3.78 8.46
C LEU A 103 -4.30 -5.15 8.50
N GLY A 104 -2.96 -5.17 8.51
CA GLY A 104 -2.19 -6.41 8.53
C GLY A 104 -2.58 -7.28 9.73
N TRP A 105 -2.58 -6.68 10.92
CA TRP A 105 -2.97 -7.38 12.15
C TRP A 105 -4.43 -7.80 12.19
N ILE A 106 -5.35 -6.97 11.70
CA ILE A 106 -6.79 -7.30 11.59
C ILE A 106 -6.98 -8.56 10.73
N VAL A 107 -6.34 -8.59 9.56
CA VAL A 107 -6.49 -9.71 8.62
C VAL A 107 -5.81 -10.98 9.14
N ILE A 108 -4.64 -10.86 9.79
CA ILE A 108 -4.01 -12.00 10.47
C ILE A 108 -4.97 -12.58 11.51
N ALA A 109 -5.46 -11.76 12.44
CA ALA A 109 -6.38 -12.20 13.49
C ALA A 109 -7.64 -12.85 12.90
N ALA A 110 -8.26 -12.21 11.90
CA ALA A 110 -9.48 -12.72 11.27
C ALA A 110 -9.28 -14.07 10.58
N ILE A 111 -8.15 -14.27 9.89
CA ILE A 111 -7.89 -15.52 9.16
C ILE A 111 -7.43 -16.63 10.10
N THR A 112 -6.59 -16.33 11.10
CA THR A 112 -6.01 -17.34 11.98
C THR A 112 -6.89 -17.70 13.16
N ARG A 113 -7.98 -16.98 13.43
CA ARG A 113 -8.85 -17.18 14.61
C ARG A 113 -9.24 -18.64 14.88
N VAL A 114 -9.52 -19.41 13.82
CA VAL A 114 -9.96 -20.81 13.92
C VAL A 114 -8.78 -21.78 13.80
N THR A 115 -7.82 -21.49 12.92
CA THR A 115 -6.74 -22.43 12.59
C THR A 115 -5.52 -22.31 13.52
N ASP A 116 -5.27 -21.12 14.07
CA ASP A 116 -4.19 -20.82 15.00
C ASP A 116 -4.63 -19.70 15.98
N PRO A 117 -5.34 -20.08 17.05
CA PRO A 117 -5.89 -19.14 18.03
C PRO A 117 -4.81 -18.33 18.76
N LYS A 118 -3.62 -18.91 18.99
CA LYS A 118 -2.51 -18.21 19.64
C LYS A 118 -2.08 -17.03 18.79
N ARG A 119 -1.89 -17.27 17.50
CA ARG A 119 -1.50 -16.25 16.55
C ARG A 119 -2.55 -15.16 16.38
N ALA A 120 -3.83 -15.51 16.46
CA ALA A 120 -4.91 -14.52 16.47
C ALA A 120 -4.83 -13.63 17.73
N ALA A 121 -4.63 -14.23 18.90
CA ALA A 121 -4.49 -13.50 20.16
C ALA A 121 -3.28 -12.54 20.15
N ASP A 122 -2.16 -12.94 19.55
CA ASP A 122 -0.96 -12.10 19.41
C ASP A 122 -1.20 -10.87 18.52
N ALA A 123 -1.91 -11.08 17.40
CA ALA A 123 -2.30 -10.00 16.49
C ALA A 123 -3.29 -9.03 17.16
N GLU A 124 -4.27 -9.56 17.90
CA GLU A 124 -5.22 -8.75 18.68
C GLU A 124 -4.54 -7.97 19.82
N ALA A 125 -3.54 -8.57 20.48
CA ALA A 125 -2.74 -7.88 21.49
C ALA A 125 -1.97 -6.70 20.87
N HIS A 126 -1.40 -6.87 19.67
CA HIS A 126 -0.79 -5.76 18.93
C HIS A 126 -1.80 -4.67 18.58
N LEU A 127 -2.98 -5.03 18.06
CA LEU A 127 -4.04 -4.07 17.76
C LEU A 127 -4.44 -3.25 18.99
N ARG A 128 -4.59 -3.91 20.15
CA ARG A 128 -4.88 -3.22 21.41
C ARG A 128 -3.80 -2.21 21.77
N LYS A 129 -2.51 -2.56 21.64
CA LYS A 129 -1.41 -1.62 21.88
C LYS A 129 -1.48 -0.40 20.96
N LEU A 130 -1.81 -0.59 19.68
CA LEU A 130 -1.95 0.51 18.71
C LEU A 130 -3.14 1.44 19.03
N ILE A 131 -4.22 0.92 19.61
CA ILE A 131 -5.38 1.70 20.05
C ILE A 131 -5.07 2.49 21.32
N ILE A 132 -4.36 1.87 22.28
CA ILE A 132 -4.01 2.48 23.58
C ILE A 132 -2.92 3.53 23.44
N GLN A 133 -2.01 3.38 22.47
CA GLN A 133 -1.00 4.39 22.12
C GLN A 133 -1.30 5.00 20.75
N PRO A 134 -2.37 5.80 20.61
CA PRO A 134 -2.60 6.56 19.38
C PRO A 134 -1.49 7.61 19.32
N SER A 135 -0.46 7.32 18.51
CA SER A 135 0.71 8.15 18.19
C SER A 135 0.86 9.41 19.07
N ARG A 136 1.79 9.37 20.05
CA ARG A 136 2.47 10.60 20.46
C ARG A 136 3.12 11.16 19.19
N ARG A 137 2.44 12.10 18.52
CA ARG A 137 3.00 12.90 17.43
C ARG A 137 4.27 13.55 17.99
N ARG A 138 5.42 13.16 17.45
CA ARG A 138 6.64 13.97 17.53
C ARG A 138 6.81 14.62 16.18
#